data_AF-A0A0F8AT86-F1
#
_entry.id   AF-A0A0F8AT86-F1
#
_cell.length_a   1.000
_cell.length_b   1.000
_cell.length_c   1.000
_cell.angle_alpha   90.00
_cell.angle_beta   90.00
_cell.angle_gamma   90.00
#
_symmetry.space_group_name_H-M   'P 1'
#
loop_
_entity.id
_entity.type
_entity.pdbx_description
1 polymer ?
#
loop_
_entity_poly.entity_id
_entity_poly.type
_entity_poly.pdbx_seq_one_letter_code
_entity_poly.pdbx_strand_id
1 'polypeptide(L)'
;MEEFNFSVRASYSNLSNEQLDEIVSEIKTRMPHAGYRMMKGALEAEGHKVQWDRIRASLHRVDTLGVYSRMINLGCVVRRSYFVPSPRFLMHIDTNHKLIRYNMVIFGGIDGYSRKIMYLGAAPNNLASTTLGFFMAAVEQFGFPLR
;
A
#
# COMPACT_ATOMS: atom_id res chain seq x y z
N MET A 1 19.21 4.29 -20.51
CA MET A 1 17.83 4.55 -21.03
C MET A 1 17.88 5.25 -22.38
N GLU A 2 18.72 6.28 -22.57
CA GLU A 2 19.02 6.83 -23.90
C GLU A 2 19.75 5.83 -24.82
N GLU A 3 20.62 4.97 -24.29
CA GLU A 3 21.33 3.92 -25.05
C GLU A 3 20.43 2.89 -25.75
N PHE A 4 19.13 2.82 -25.42
CA PHE A 4 18.19 1.86 -26.00
C PHE A 4 17.02 2.52 -26.77
N ASN A 5 17.09 3.82 -27.09
CA ASN A 5 16.02 4.58 -27.76
C ASN A 5 14.64 4.53 -27.05
N PHE A 6 14.59 4.19 -25.76
CA PHE A 6 13.35 4.24 -24.98
C PHE A 6 13.20 5.61 -24.31
N SER A 7 12.38 6.48 -24.91
CA SER A 7 11.97 7.74 -24.28
C SER A 7 10.72 7.52 -23.43
N VAL A 8 10.82 7.69 -22.11
CA VAL A 8 9.66 7.68 -21.20
C VAL A 8 8.63 8.73 -21.63
N ARG A 9 9.08 9.86 -22.17
CA ARG A 9 8.21 10.94 -22.67
C ARG A 9 7.41 10.52 -23.91
N ALA A 10 7.97 9.67 -24.78
CA ALA A 10 7.29 9.16 -25.96
C ALA A 10 6.19 8.13 -25.63
N SER A 11 6.12 7.65 -24.38
CA SER A 11 5.11 6.69 -23.95
C SER A 11 3.83 7.34 -23.41
N TYR A 12 3.82 8.66 -23.18
CA TYR A 12 2.62 9.34 -22.68
C TYR A 12 1.63 9.61 -23.81
N SER A 13 0.34 9.47 -23.50
CA SER A 13 -0.74 9.79 -24.42
C SER A 13 -0.76 11.28 -24.72
N ASN A 14 -0.88 11.63 -26.00
CA ASN A 14 -1.02 13.01 -26.45
C ASN A 14 -2.47 13.49 -26.29
N LEU A 15 -2.89 13.71 -25.04
CA LEU A 15 -4.21 14.23 -24.70
C LEU A 15 -4.12 15.72 -24.39
N SER A 16 -5.08 16.52 -24.85
CA SER A 16 -5.27 17.88 -24.34
C SER A 16 -5.78 17.86 -22.89
N ASN A 17 -5.83 19.01 -22.21
CA ASN A 17 -6.38 19.07 -20.86
C ASN A 17 -7.90 18.87 -20.86
N GLU A 18 -8.57 19.37 -21.91
CA GLU A 18 -10.02 19.26 -22.11
C GLU A 18 -10.41 17.80 -22.35
N GLN A 19 -9.70 17.10 -23.25
CA GLN A 19 -9.91 15.67 -23.49
C GLN A 19 -9.67 14.84 -22.23
N LEU A 20 -8.62 15.18 -21.46
CA LEU A 20 -8.34 14.51 -20.20
C LEU A 20 -9.47 14.73 -19.18
N ASP A 21 -10.02 15.94 -19.11
CA ASP A 21 -11.11 16.28 -18.18
C ASP A 21 -12.41 15.56 -18.55
N GLU A 22 -12.71 15.40 -19.84
CA GLU A 22 -13.85 14.60 -20.33
C GLU A 22 -13.74 13.13 -19.90
N ILE A 23 -12.60 12.49 -20.16
CA ILE A 23 -12.34 11.09 -19.77
C ILE A 23 -12.40 10.94 -18.24
N VAL A 24 -11.77 11.87 -17.50
CA VAL A 24 -11.80 11.86 -16.03
C VAL A 24 -13.23 12.02 -15.50
N SER A 25 -14.05 12.87 -16.12
CA SER A 25 -15.46 13.03 -15.78
C SER A 25 -16.24 11.73 -16.01
N GLU A 26 -16.04 11.07 -17.16
CA GLU A 26 -16.65 9.78 -17.45
C GLU A 26 -16.25 8.70 -16.43
N ILE A 27 -14.96 8.57 -16.13
CA ILE A 27 -14.48 7.64 -15.09
C ILE A 27 -15.10 7.97 -13.74
N LYS A 28 -15.26 9.25 -13.40
CA LYS A 28 -15.91 9.69 -12.15
C LYS A 28 -17.39 9.33 -12.09
N THR A 29 -18.11 9.25 -13.21
CA THR A 29 -19.51 8.77 -13.22
C THR A 29 -19.60 7.30 -12.82
N ARG A 30 -18.68 6.45 -13.32
CA ARG A 30 -18.62 5.02 -12.94
C ARG A 30 -17.97 4.79 -11.57
N MET A 31 -17.02 5.65 -11.18
CA MET A 31 -16.19 5.52 -9.98
C MET A 31 -16.17 6.83 -9.18
N PRO A 32 -17.28 7.18 -8.50
CA PRO A 32 -17.45 8.48 -7.84
C PRO A 32 -16.47 8.74 -6.68
N HIS A 33 -15.83 7.70 -6.15
CA HIS A 33 -14.84 7.82 -5.07
C HIS A 33 -13.39 7.62 -5.55
N ALA A 34 -13.14 7.54 -6.86
CA ALA A 34 -11.80 7.41 -7.40
C ALA A 34 -10.92 8.61 -7.02
N GLY A 35 -9.90 8.37 -6.19
CA GLY A 35 -8.81 9.31 -5.94
C GLY A 35 -7.69 9.17 -6.97
N TYR A 36 -6.62 9.96 -6.82
CA TYR A 36 -5.53 10.05 -7.81
C TYR A 36 -4.97 8.69 -8.28
N ARG A 37 -4.78 7.73 -7.35
CA ARG A 37 -4.20 6.41 -7.68
C ARG A 37 -5.16 5.54 -8.47
N MET A 38 -6.44 5.51 -8.09
CA MET A 38 -7.48 4.77 -8.83
C MET A 38 -7.71 5.38 -10.21
N MET A 39 -7.70 6.71 -10.30
CA MET A 39 -7.84 7.42 -11.57
C MET A 39 -6.71 7.08 -12.53
N LYS A 40 -5.46 7.06 -12.06
CA LYS A 40 -4.32 6.64 -12.88
C LYS A 40 -4.47 5.20 -13.39
N GLY A 41 -4.92 4.28 -12.52
CA GLY A 41 -5.16 2.89 -12.92
C GLY A 41 -6.28 2.75 -13.94
N ALA A 42 -7.36 3.52 -13.80
CA ALA A 42 -8.47 3.53 -14.75
C ALA A 42 -8.03 4.07 -16.12
N LEU A 43 -7.31 5.20 -16.15
CA LEU A 43 -6.72 5.74 -17.37
C LEU A 43 -5.76 4.73 -18.03
N GLU A 44 -4.90 4.07 -17.25
CA GLU A 44 -4.01 3.03 -17.78
C GLU A 44 -4.77 1.83 -18.35
N ALA A 45 -5.88 1.42 -17.73
CA ALA A 45 -6.75 0.34 -18.22
C ALA A 45 -7.48 0.72 -19.52
N GLU A 46 -7.78 2.00 -19.72
CA GLU A 46 -8.35 2.55 -20.95
C GLU A 46 -7.27 2.89 -22.00
N GLY A 47 -6.00 2.58 -21.73
CA GLY A 47 -4.88 2.77 -22.66
C GLY A 47 -4.25 4.17 -22.61
N HIS A 48 -4.65 5.01 -21.66
CA HIS A 48 -4.13 6.35 -21.47
C HIS A 48 -3.01 6.40 -20.42
N LYS A 49 -1.79 6.65 -20.87
CA LYS A 49 -0.65 6.90 -19.98
C LYS A 49 -0.45 8.39 -19.80
N VAL A 50 -0.77 8.92 -18.63
CA VAL A 50 -0.77 10.36 -18.33
C VAL A 50 0.16 10.69 -17.16
N GLN A 51 0.80 11.87 -17.20
CA GLN A 51 1.64 12.35 -16.12
C GLN A 51 0.83 12.60 -14.83
N TRP A 52 1.42 12.31 -13.67
CA TRP A 52 0.78 12.48 -12.37
C TRP A 52 0.24 13.89 -12.13
N ASP A 53 1.01 14.91 -12.49
CA ASP A 53 0.61 16.31 -12.30
C ASP A 53 -0.62 16.68 -13.13
N ARG A 54 -0.75 16.12 -14.34
CA ARG A 54 -1.91 16.35 -15.21
C ARG A 54 -3.15 15.65 -14.67
N ILE A 55 -3.02 14.41 -14.20
CA ILE A 55 -4.13 13.68 -13.53
C ILE A 55 -4.60 14.45 -12.30
N ARG A 56 -3.66 14.94 -11.47
CA ARG A 56 -3.99 15.74 -10.30
C ARG A 56 -4.72 17.02 -10.70
N ALA A 57 -4.18 17.79 -11.65
CA ALA A 57 -4.78 19.03 -12.12
C ALA A 57 -6.18 18.79 -12.71
N SER A 58 -6.37 17.74 -13.50
CA SER A 58 -7.67 17.35 -14.06
C SER A 58 -8.68 17.01 -12.98
N LEU A 59 -8.33 16.17 -12.00
CA LEU A 59 -9.20 15.87 -10.86
C LEU A 59 -9.54 17.10 -10.03
N HIS A 60 -8.63 18.07 -9.91
CA HIS A 60 -8.94 19.35 -9.28
C HIS A 60 -9.89 20.22 -10.10
N ARG A 61 -9.94 20.10 -11.43
CA ARG A 61 -10.91 20.83 -12.26
C ARG A 61 -12.27 20.14 -12.29
N VAL A 62 -12.29 18.81 -12.41
CA VAL A 62 -13.50 17.99 -12.57
C VAL A 62 -14.19 17.67 -11.23
N ASP A 63 -13.41 17.40 -10.17
CA ASP A 63 -13.90 16.91 -8.87
C ASP A 63 -13.34 17.72 -7.70
N THR A 64 -13.49 19.06 -7.76
CA THR A 64 -13.07 19.96 -6.66
C THR A 64 -13.65 19.49 -5.32
N LEU A 65 -14.98 19.29 -5.26
CA LEU A 65 -15.69 18.90 -4.04
C LEU A 65 -15.25 17.54 -3.51
N GLY A 66 -15.05 16.53 -4.36
CA GLY A 66 -14.57 15.23 -3.92
C GLY A 66 -13.11 15.27 -3.46
N VAL A 67 -12.27 16.13 -4.05
CA VAL A 67 -10.91 16.38 -3.55
C VAL A 67 -10.94 17.04 -2.18
N TYR A 68 -11.72 18.11 -1.98
CA TYR A 68 -11.87 18.78 -0.69
C TYR A 68 -12.46 17.86 0.37
N SER A 69 -13.51 17.12 0.03
CA SER A 69 -14.12 16.13 0.91
C SER A 69 -13.10 15.09 1.36
N ARG A 70 -12.26 14.56 0.46
CA ARG A 70 -11.18 13.65 0.83
C ARG A 70 -10.13 14.32 1.71
N MET A 71 -9.75 15.57 1.45
CA MET A 71 -8.80 16.30 2.29
C MET A 71 -9.32 16.54 3.71
N ILE A 72 -10.60 16.86 3.85
CA ILE A 72 -11.24 17.10 5.15
C ILE A 72 -11.50 15.78 5.88
N ASN A 73 -11.92 14.73 5.14
CA ASN A 73 -12.17 13.39 5.67
C ASN A 73 -10.91 12.53 5.80
N LEU A 74 -9.74 13.01 5.39
CA LEU A 74 -8.43 12.51 5.83
C LEU A 74 -8.20 12.87 7.31
N GLY A 75 -9.26 12.71 8.12
CA GLY A 75 -9.23 12.82 9.55
C GLY A 75 -8.02 12.03 10.03
N CYS A 76 -7.16 12.71 10.80
CA CYS A 76 -6.05 12.09 11.47
C CYS A 76 -6.54 10.77 12.04
N VAL A 77 -6.00 9.64 11.55
CA VAL A 77 -6.35 8.33 12.10
C VAL A 77 -5.93 8.41 13.56
N VAL A 78 -6.90 8.64 14.45
CA VAL A 78 -6.69 8.64 15.89
C VAL A 78 -6.30 7.20 16.21
N ARG A 79 -5.00 6.94 16.19
CA ARG A 79 -4.46 5.64 16.55
C ARG A 79 -4.92 5.42 17.99
N ARG A 80 -5.75 4.40 18.20
CA ARG A 80 -6.17 3.99 19.54
C ARG A 80 -4.90 3.84 20.37
N SER A 81 -4.92 4.37 21.59
CA SER A 81 -3.86 4.11 22.57
C SER A 81 -3.78 2.60 22.77
N TYR A 82 -2.76 1.99 22.18
CA TYR A 82 -2.58 0.55 22.22
C TYR A 82 -1.90 0.18 23.53
N PHE A 83 -2.58 -0.60 24.36
CA PHE A 83 -2.10 -1.02 25.67
C PHE A 83 -2.11 -2.54 25.77
N VAL A 84 -0.99 -3.09 26.24
CA VAL A 84 -0.84 -4.51 26.60
C VAL A 84 -0.44 -4.54 28.08
N PRO A 85 -0.98 -5.45 28.91
CA PRO A 85 -0.75 -5.39 30.35
C PRO A 85 0.71 -5.64 30.81
N SER A 86 1.46 -6.47 30.10
CA SER A 86 2.81 -6.88 30.50
C SER A 86 3.61 -7.50 29.34
N PRO A 87 4.95 -7.60 29.43
CA PRO A 87 5.76 -8.35 28.48
C PRO A 87 5.28 -9.80 28.35
N ARG A 88 5.29 -10.33 27.12
CA ARG A 88 4.81 -11.67 26.76
C ARG A 88 3.32 -11.88 27.03
N PHE A 89 2.53 -10.84 27.25
CA PHE A 89 1.08 -11.02 27.34
C PHE A 89 0.45 -11.30 25.98
N LEU A 90 0.90 -10.61 24.92
CA LEU A 90 0.37 -10.75 23.56
C LEU A 90 1.51 -10.59 22.56
N MET A 91 1.63 -11.52 21.61
CA MET A 91 2.57 -11.40 20.50
C MET A 91 1.83 -10.96 19.22
N HIS A 92 2.38 -9.99 18.50
CA HIS A 92 1.93 -9.65 17.16
C HIS A 92 2.79 -10.34 16.13
N ILE A 93 2.15 -11.04 15.20
CA ILE A 93 2.81 -11.77 14.12
C ILE A 93 2.29 -11.20 12.80
N ASP A 94 3.22 -10.86 11.91
CA ASP A 94 2.89 -10.39 10.56
C ASP A 94 3.87 -10.95 9.53
N THR A 95 3.41 -10.98 8.27
CA THR A 95 4.23 -11.39 7.11
C THR A 95 4.28 -10.28 6.08
N ASN A 96 5.49 -9.95 5.61
CA ASN A 96 5.71 -8.93 4.61
C ASN A 96 6.08 -9.56 3.26
N HIS A 97 5.23 -9.27 2.26
CA HIS A 97 5.27 -9.86 0.92
C HIS A 97 5.85 -8.92 -0.14
N LYS A 98 6.44 -7.77 0.23
CA LYS A 98 6.95 -6.80 -0.74
C LYS A 98 8.06 -7.37 -1.64
N LEU A 99 8.76 -8.40 -1.17
CA LEU A 99 9.84 -9.09 -1.89
C LEU A 99 9.42 -10.43 -2.53
N ILE A 100 8.11 -10.70 -2.64
CA ILE A 100 7.60 -11.96 -3.20
C ILE A 100 8.10 -12.22 -4.64
N ARG A 101 8.39 -11.16 -5.42
CA ARG A 101 8.97 -11.27 -6.77
C ARG A 101 10.36 -11.89 -6.79
N TYR A 102 11.08 -11.84 -5.68
CA TYR A 102 12.39 -12.46 -5.48
C TYR A 102 12.28 -13.77 -4.69
N ASN A 103 11.07 -14.30 -4.54
CA ASN A 103 10.79 -15.49 -3.73
C ASN A 103 11.26 -15.32 -2.28
N MET A 104 10.98 -14.16 -1.68
CA MET A 104 11.29 -13.86 -0.29
C MET A 104 10.06 -13.30 0.43
N VAL A 105 9.65 -13.97 1.50
CA VAL A 105 8.63 -13.52 2.45
C VAL A 105 9.31 -13.30 3.79
N ILE A 106 9.10 -12.13 4.40
CA ILE A 106 9.66 -11.79 5.72
C ILE A 106 8.60 -12.07 6.78
N PHE A 107 8.97 -12.81 7.82
CA PHE A 107 8.13 -13.16 8.96
C PHE A 107 8.65 -12.39 10.18
N GLY A 108 7.78 -11.65 10.83
CA GLY A 108 8.12 -10.86 12.01
C GLY A 108 7.17 -11.12 13.15
N GLY A 109 7.72 -11.33 14.34
CA GLY A 109 6.98 -11.40 15.59
C GLY A 109 7.49 -10.35 16.57
N ILE A 110 6.60 -9.55 17.16
CA ILE A 110 6.97 -8.58 18.20
C ILE A 110 6.14 -8.78 19.47
N ASP A 111 6.75 -8.48 20.62
CA ASP A 111 6.04 -8.38 21.89
C ASP A 111 5.12 -7.14 21.90
N GLY A 112 3.85 -7.34 22.23
CA GLY A 112 2.83 -6.30 22.22
C GLY A 112 3.08 -5.19 23.24
N TYR A 113 3.73 -5.50 24.36
CA TYR A 113 4.04 -4.53 25.41
C TYR A 113 5.34 -3.77 25.11
N SER A 114 6.47 -4.48 25.03
CA SER A 114 7.80 -3.89 24.94
C SER A 114 8.21 -3.51 23.52
N ARG A 115 7.47 -3.97 22.50
CA ARG A 115 7.85 -3.87 21.07
C ARG A 115 9.16 -4.57 20.71
N LYS A 116 9.68 -5.42 21.60
CA LYS A 116 10.85 -6.26 21.34
C LYS A 116 10.55 -7.18 20.17
N ILE A 117 11.49 -7.25 19.22
CA ILE A 117 11.45 -8.24 18.13
C ILE A 117 11.74 -9.60 18.74
N MET A 118 10.74 -10.48 18.68
CA MET A 118 10.78 -11.86 19.17
C MET A 118 11.38 -12.79 18.12
N TYR A 119 11.11 -12.50 16.84
CA TYR A 119 11.82 -13.08 15.71
C TYR A 119 11.69 -12.20 14.48
N LEU A 120 12.68 -12.30 13.60
CA LEU A 120 12.64 -11.73 12.26
C LEU A 120 13.37 -12.70 11.33
N GLY A 121 12.63 -13.33 10.42
CA GLY A 121 13.14 -14.35 9.51
C GLY A 121 12.65 -14.14 8.09
N ALA A 122 13.29 -14.80 7.13
CA ALA A 122 12.85 -14.81 5.74
C ALA A 122 12.77 -16.24 5.22
N ALA A 123 11.80 -16.52 4.36
CA ALA A 123 11.65 -17.82 3.71
C ALA A 123 11.12 -17.68 2.28
N PRO A 124 11.33 -18.69 1.42
CA PRO A 124 10.87 -18.69 0.04
C PRO A 124 9.40 -19.13 -0.14
N ASN A 125 8.61 -19.14 0.94
CA ASN A 125 7.23 -19.56 0.92
C ASN A 125 6.44 -18.82 2.00
N ASN A 126 5.10 -18.91 1.95
CA ASN A 126 4.19 -18.40 2.98
C ASN A 126 3.40 -19.53 3.65
N LEU A 127 4.07 -20.63 3.98
CA LEU A 127 3.42 -21.78 4.61
C LEU A 127 3.21 -21.53 6.10
N ALA A 128 2.07 -22.01 6.62
CA ALA A 128 1.78 -21.96 8.06
C ALA A 128 2.85 -22.69 8.89
N SER A 129 3.43 -23.77 8.36
CA SER A 129 4.52 -24.52 9.00
C SER A 129 5.79 -23.67 9.17
N THR A 130 6.11 -22.82 8.20
CA THR A 130 7.26 -21.90 8.25
C THR A 130 7.04 -20.84 9.32
N THR A 131 5.86 -20.22 9.36
CA THR A 131 5.49 -19.27 10.43
C THR A 131 5.55 -19.93 11.80
N LEU A 132 5.03 -21.15 11.92
CA LEU A 132 5.07 -21.92 13.17
C LEU A 132 6.50 -22.20 13.61
N GLY A 133 7.40 -22.55 12.68
CA GLY A 133 8.82 -22.76 12.98
C GLY A 133 9.49 -21.51 13.57
N PHE A 134 9.28 -20.34 12.98
CA PHE A 134 9.79 -19.07 13.53
C PHE A 134 9.20 -18.76 14.91
N PHE A 135 7.90 -19.00 15.09
CA PHE A 135 7.25 -18.80 16.38
C PHE A 135 7.81 -19.74 17.46
N MET A 136 7.97 -21.02 17.16
CA MET A 136 8.51 -21.99 18.11
C MET A 136 9.94 -21.65 18.52
N ALA A 137 10.80 -21.25 17.58
CA ALA A 137 12.16 -20.80 17.91
C ALA A 137 12.17 -19.59 18.86
N ALA A 138 11.24 -18.64 18.67
CA ALA A 138 11.09 -17.51 19.58
C ALA A 138 10.55 -17.92 20.96
N VAL A 139 9.64 -18.89 21.01
CA VAL A 139 9.13 -19.46 22.25
C VAL A 139 10.21 -20.20 23.03
N GLU A 140 11.07 -20.96 22.36
CA GLU A 140 12.22 -21.63 23.00
C GLU A 140 13.17 -20.61 23.62
N GLN A 141 13.39 -19.48 22.96
CA GLN A 141 14.30 -18.44 23.43
C GLN A 141 13.70 -17.54 24.52
N PHE A 142 12.43 -17.16 24.39
CA PHE A 142 11.81 -16.10 25.19
C PHE A 142 10.60 -16.57 26.03
N GLY A 143 10.19 -17.82 25.88
CA GLY A 143 9.00 -18.39 26.51
C GLY A 143 7.70 -18.10 25.74
N PHE A 144 6.64 -18.83 26.09
CA PHE A 144 5.32 -18.65 25.50
C PHE A 144 4.72 -17.27 25.83
N PRO A 145 4.05 -16.62 24.87
CA PRO A 145 3.14 -15.53 25.18
C PRO A 145 1.87 -16.07 25.85
N LEU A 146 1.18 -15.23 26.61
CA LEU A 146 -0.08 -15.60 27.26
C LEU A 146 -1.26 -15.64 26.27
N ARG A 147 -1.21 -14.81 25.22
CA ARG A 147 -2.20 -14.70 24.14
C ARG A 147 -1.55 -14.54 22.78
#